data_AF-A0A5C8J1H0-F1
#
_entry.id   AF-A0A5C8J1H0-F1
#
_cell.length_a   1.000
_cell.length_b   1.000
_cell.length_c   1.000
_cell.angle_alpha   90.00
_cell.angle_beta   90.00
_cell.angle_gamma   90.00
#
_symmetry.space_group_name_H-M   'P 1'
#
loop_
_entity.id
_entity.type
_entity.pdbx_description
1 polymer ?
#
loop_
_entity_poly.entity_id
_entity_poly.type
_entity_poly.pdbx_seq_one_letter_code
_entity_poly.pdbx_strand_id
1 'polypeptide(L)' 'MGDGEAGLPLARATVSVTIDNEREVAAVNAWFQRWGPRIQCADNQGCGCCVDIWDVQAPAAALAELPTAMCRPLATAA' A
#
# COMPACT_ATOMS: atom_id res chain seq x y z
N MET A 1 -20.42 5.49 23.67
CA MET A 1 -20.27 4.02 23.61
C MET A 1 -20.11 3.70 22.12
N GLY A 2 -18.93 3.53 21.55
CA GLY A 2 -17.56 3.52 22.06
C GLY A 2 -16.59 4.15 21.04
N ASP A 3 -15.41 4.53 21.53
CA ASP A 3 -14.11 4.48 20.86
C ASP A 3 -14.08 5.03 19.41
N GLY A 4 -13.68 6.28 19.15
CA GLY A 4 -12.33 6.71 19.46
C GLY A 4 -11.29 5.86 18.71
N GLU A 5 -11.57 5.43 17.46
CA GLU A 5 -10.56 4.88 16.53
C GLU A 5 -9.50 5.97 16.29
N ALA A 6 -8.60 6.13 17.26
CA ALA A 6 -7.37 6.87 17.12
C ALA A 6 -6.59 6.15 16.03
N GLY A 7 -6.79 6.62 14.79
CA GLY A 7 -6.08 6.14 13.63
C GLY A 7 -4.60 6.15 13.95
N LEU A 8 -4.01 4.96 14.04
CA LEU A 8 -2.56 4.81 14.01
C LEU A 8 -2.04 5.68 12.86
N PRO A 9 -0.91 6.40 13.02
CA PRO A 9 -0.41 7.29 11.99
C PRO A 9 -0.26 6.52 10.68
N LEU A 10 -1.14 6.82 9.73
CA LEU A 10 -1.11 6.22 8.39
C LEU A 10 0.01 6.92 7.63
N ALA A 11 1.05 6.15 7.31
CA ALA A 11 2.12 6.63 6.45
C ALA A 11 1.65 6.51 5.00
N ARG A 12 2.03 7.52 4.19
CA ARG A 12 1.80 7.49 2.74
C ARG A 12 2.94 6.75 2.07
N ALA A 13 2.61 5.84 1.17
CA ALA A 13 3.57 5.14 0.36
C ALA A 13 3.01 4.94 -1.04
N THR A 14 3.88 4.94 -2.03
CA THR A 14 3.53 4.53 -3.37
C THR A 14 3.83 3.04 -3.49
N VAL A 15 2.80 2.24 -3.79
CA VAL A 15 2.96 0.82 -4.08
C VAL A 15 2.88 0.62 -5.58
N SER A 16 3.91 -0.01 -6.14
CA SER A 16 4.02 -0.38 -7.54
C SER A 16 4.10 -1.89 -7.67
N VAL A 17 3.30 -2.46 -8.56
CA VAL A 17 3.20 -3.90 -8.80
C VAL A 17 3.39 -4.15 -10.29
N THR A 18 4.33 -5.01 -10.64
CA THR A 18 4.45 -5.53 -12.01
C THR A 18 3.43 -6.64 -12.22
N ILE A 19 2.50 -6.46 -13.16
CA ILE A 19 1.38 -7.40 -13.39
C ILE A 19 1.90 -8.76 -13.92
N ASP A 20 2.98 -8.73 -14.68
CA ASP A 20 3.66 -9.93 -15.21
C ASP A 20 4.48 -10.69 -14.15
N ASN A 21 4.65 -10.11 -12.95
CA ASN A 21 5.39 -10.74 -11.86
C ASN A 21 4.44 -11.38 -10.84
N GLU A 22 4.19 -12.67 -11.00
CA GLU A 22 3.30 -13.45 -10.13
C GLU A 22 3.64 -13.34 -8.64
N ARG A 23 4.93 -13.18 -8.29
CA ARG A 23 5.37 -13.05 -6.89
C ARG A 23 4.93 -11.72 -6.29
N GLU A 24 5.05 -10.64 -7.06
CA GLU A 24 4.60 -9.31 -6.66
C GLU A 24 3.07 -9.30 -6.53
N VAL A 25 2.36 -9.85 -7.52
CA VAL A 25 0.90 -9.96 -7.50
C VAL A 25 0.40 -10.76 -6.29
N ALA A 26 1.02 -11.90 -5.99
CA ALA A 26 0.66 -12.71 -4.83
C ALA A 26 0.92 -11.97 -3.50
N ALA A 27 2.06 -11.28 -3.39
CA ALA A 27 2.42 -10.53 -2.19
C ALA A 27 1.46 -9.35 -1.93
N VAL A 28 1.16 -8.56 -2.97
CA VAL A 28 0.24 -7.42 -2.83
C VAL A 28 -1.18 -7.89 -2.56
N ASN A 29 -1.63 -9.01 -3.16
CA ASN A 29 -2.96 -9.55 -2.91
C ASN A 29 -3.11 -10.05 -1.47
N ALA A 30 -2.13 -10.80 -0.96
CA ALA A 30 -2.11 -11.23 0.45
C ALA A 30 -2.09 -10.03 1.41
N TRP A 31 -1.33 -8.99 1.06
CA TRP A 31 -1.28 -7.75 1.82
C TRP A 31 -2.64 -7.03 1.83
N PHE A 32 -3.30 -6.87 0.67
CA PHE A 32 -4.65 -6.30 0.58
C PHE A 32 -5.69 -7.15 1.32
N GLN A 33 -5.60 -8.46 1.32
CA GLN A 33 -6.52 -9.31 2.09
C GLN A 33 -6.37 -9.12 3.60
N ARG A 34 -5.13 -8.92 4.08
CA ARG A 34 -4.83 -8.76 5.51
C ARG A 34 -5.11 -7.34 6.00
N TRP A 35 -4.81 -6.34 5.19
CA TRP A 35 -4.83 -4.93 5.58
C TRP A 35 -5.92 -4.11 4.87
N GLY A 36 -6.62 -4.67 3.88
CA GLY A 36 -7.69 -4.05 3.08
C GLY A 36 -8.64 -3.12 3.84
N PRO A 37 -9.25 -3.53 4.97
CA PRO A 37 -10.14 -2.65 5.73
C PRO A 37 -9.44 -1.51 6.48
N ARG A 38 -8.10 -1.52 6.55
CA ARG A 38 -7.25 -0.58 7.29
C ARG A 38 -6.34 0.25 6.38
N ILE A 39 -6.37 0.02 5.07
CA ILE A 39 -5.59 0.75 4.08
C ILE A 39 -6.51 1.61 3.24
N GLN A 40 -6.05 2.80 2.90
CA GLN A 40 -6.74 3.67 1.96
C GLN A 40 -5.90 3.76 0.70
N CYS A 41 -6.37 3.19 -0.40
CA CYS A 41 -5.77 3.41 -1.71
C CYS A 41 -6.35 4.69 -2.33
N ALA A 42 -5.45 5.54 -2.82
CA ALA A 42 -5.80 6.61 -3.75
C ALA A 42 -5.91 6.04 -5.18
N ASP A 43 -6.53 6.84 -6.04
CA ASP A 43 -6.81 6.51 -7.45
C ASP A 43 -5.59 5.92 -8.18
N ASN A 44 -5.81 4.87 -8.98
CA ASN A 44 -4.76 4.16 -9.71
C ASN A 44 -4.16 5.10 -10.79
N GLN A 45 -2.93 5.56 -10.58
CA GLN A 45 -2.18 6.40 -11.51
C GLN A 45 -1.39 5.57 -12.54
N GLY A 46 -1.52 4.25 -12.51
CA GLY A 46 -0.86 3.34 -13.43
C GLY A 46 -1.31 3.58 -14.87
N CYS A 47 -0.38 3.45 -15.81
CA CYS A 47 -0.66 3.51 -17.25
C CYS A 47 -1.48 2.29 -17.74
N GLY A 48 -1.80 1.33 -16.85
CA GLY A 48 -2.63 0.16 -17.13
C GLY A 48 -2.02 -0.88 -18.08
N CYS A 49 -0.78 -0.66 -18.55
CA CYS A 49 -0.16 -1.49 -19.59
C CYS A 49 0.81 -2.56 -19.07
N CYS A 50 1.55 -2.32 -17.98
CA CYS A 50 2.63 -3.23 -17.52
C CYS A 50 2.83 -3.23 -16.00
N VAL A 51 2.61 -2.08 -15.38
CA VAL A 51 2.74 -1.88 -13.94
C VAL A 51 1.53 -1.12 -13.45
N ASP A 52 1.01 -1.55 -12.32
CA ASP A 52 0.03 -0.81 -11.57
C ASP A 52 0.74 -0.01 -10.48
N ILE A 53 0.36 1.25 -10.34
CA ILE A 53 0.96 2.17 -9.36
C ILE A 53 -0.16 2.91 -8.66
N TRP A 54 -0.21 2.78 -7.35
CA TRP A 54 -1.22 3.40 -6.50
C TRP A 54 -0.55 4.03 -5.28
N ASP A 55 -1.03 5.21 -4.91
CA ASP A 55 -0.68 5.80 -3.62
C ASP A 55 -1.55 5.17 -2.54
N VAL A 56 -0.95 4.72 -1.45
CA VAL A 56 -1.65 4.07 -0.35
C VAL A 56 -1.31 4.76 0.96
N GLN A 57 -2.32 4.91 1.80
CA GLN A 57 -2.16 5.29 3.20
C GLN A 57 -2.38 4.04 4.05
N ALA A 58 -1.32 3.59 4.71
CA ALA A 58 -1.32 2.37 5.50
C ALA A 58 -0.50 2.57 6.78
N PRO A 59 -0.78 1.81 7.86
CA PRO A 59 0.05 1.86 9.05
C PRO A 59 1.47 1.37 8.73
N ALA A 60 2.47 1.89 9.44
CA ALA A 60 3.88 1.54 9.21
C ALA A 60 4.15 0.02 9.28
N ALA A 61 3.40 -0.72 10.12
CA ALA A 61 3.46 -2.17 10.19
C ALA A 61 3.04 -2.86 8.88
N ALA A 62 2.01 -2.33 8.21
CA ALA A 62 1.56 -2.85 6.92
C ALA A 62 2.59 -2.56 5.81
N LEU A 63 3.19 -1.37 5.82
CA LEU A 63 4.23 -1.02 4.84
C LEU A 63 5.51 -1.84 5.04
N ALA A 64 5.83 -2.20 6.28
CA ALA A 64 6.96 -3.08 6.60
C ALA A 64 6.76 -4.54 6.14
N GLU A 65 5.51 -4.98 5.92
CA GLU A 65 5.22 -6.31 5.33
C GLU A 65 5.39 -6.32 3.80
N LEU A 66 5.35 -5.17 3.14
CA LEU A 66 5.61 -5.09 1.70
C LEU A 66 7.11 -5.01 1.42
N PRO A 67 7.60 -5.69 0.36
CA PRO A 67 8.99 -5.58 -0.03
C PRO A 67 9.32 -4.16 -0.50
N THR A 68 10.50 -3.66 -0.14
CA THR A 68 10.96 -2.29 -0.46
C THR A 68 11.04 -2.01 -1.96
N ALA A 69 11.16 -3.05 -2.79
CA ALA A 69 11.12 -2.93 -4.25
C ALA A 69 9.72 -2.52 -4.76
N MET A 70 8.66 -2.90 -4.04
CA MET A 70 7.26 -2.62 -4.40
C MET A 70 6.69 -1.44 -3.64
N CYS A 71 7.16 -1.21 -2.42
CA CYS A 71 6.66 -0.15 -1.55
C CYS A 71 7.73 0.93 -1.39
N ARG A 72 7.44 2.10 -1.95
CA ARG A 72 8.25 3.30 -1.74
C ARG A 72 7.55 4.24 -0.77
N PRO A 73 8.00 4.33 0.49
CA PRO A 73 7.43 5.29 1.43
C PRO A 73 7.67 6.70 0.92
N LEU A 74 6.60 7.50 0.86
CA LEU A 74 6.71 8.93 0.62
C LEU A 74 7.20 9.53 1.93
N ALA A 75 8.50 9.79 2.02
CA ALA A 75 9.01 10.62 3.09
C ALA A 75 8.31 11.97 2.98
N THR A 76 7.48 12.30 3.97
CA THR A 76 6.95 13.66 4.13
C THR A 76 8.18 14.54 4.28
N ALA A 77 8.54 15.27 3.21
CA ALA A 77 9.57 16.28 3.30
C ALA A 77 9.14 17.27 4.38
N ALA A 78 9.99 17.41 5.40
CA ALA A 78 9.81 18.27 6.56
C ALA A 78 9.81 19.75 6.18
#